data_AF-A0A1K2I237-F1
#
_entry.id   AF-A0A1K2I237-F1
#
_cell.length_a   1.000
_cell.length_b   1.000
_cell.length_c   1.000
_cell.angle_alpha   90.00
_cell.angle_beta   90.00
_cell.angle_gamma   90.00
#
_symmetry.space_group_name_H-M   'P 1'
#
loop_
_entity.id
_entity.type
_entity.pdbx_description
1 polymer ?
#
loop_
_entity_poly.entity_id
_entity_poly.type
_entity_poly.pdbx_seq_one_letter_code
_entity_poly.pdbx_strand_id
1 'polypeptide(L)'
;MSIPKIFHFTWKGSRLPAKMAAILEKWKSLHPDWEFRFYDDAGLRDFVAREFPEQLALYDAYPRAIQRVDVFRYMVLSRVGGVYSDLDVEPYEAIDTLAEESACFLGIEPQFHMRKSYNQNGLPYLLCNAFMGSEPGHPLWDHVIAMLPRCQHGEVLTSTGPWFLTGAGLTAPDAARPDVLSPDYWSPITYDGSTDKPTQDFISTIARRFTVRGFGQEPICSHLWHQTWVGFGMKDWNEKSIVKAPSRLKWRWRKWRHPEIETMAQSFPHVRADYDEQSLKPVDTLPRIRIATPVKDAEAFLPAWKALVETIDYPPELLSVHLLVSDSVDGTLAACKAIAAEWSGRFASVEVTEQNFGFFLGKTPRWRRRIQLRRRGILGACRTAMAKRAAEIADYCLFLDVDLTEMPPDGLRTMLAARRPVVMANCLDQEGKVFDQNAFLYVERPDFYYLYRYGALEGLLQPPSGNRRHYLPDLAYLNITPLDAVGGTMLLVDCDVFRAGVVFPSEPYKLHIETEGFGLMARDHGFEVCGLPGLIVVHPRHD
;
A
#
# COMPACT_ATOMS: atom_id res chain seq x y z
N MET A 1 -1.67 -11.14 -33.17
CA MET A 1 -2.58 -12.03 -32.41
C MET A 1 -3.78 -11.17 -32.00
N SER A 2 -4.97 -11.75 -31.92
CA SER A 2 -6.23 -11.01 -31.72
C SER A 2 -7.03 -11.66 -30.59
N ILE A 3 -7.84 -10.86 -29.91
CA ILE A 3 -8.73 -11.35 -28.84
C ILE A 3 -9.75 -12.33 -29.46
N PRO A 4 -9.88 -13.56 -28.95
CA PRO A 4 -10.91 -14.50 -29.41
C PRO A 4 -12.32 -13.90 -29.34
N LYS A 5 -13.16 -14.21 -30.33
CA LYS A 5 -14.58 -13.77 -30.38
C LYS A 5 -15.46 -14.59 -29.42
N ILE A 6 -15.14 -14.53 -28.13
CA ILE A 6 -15.79 -15.26 -27.05
C ILE A 6 -16.10 -14.27 -25.93
N PHE A 7 -17.36 -14.25 -25.49
CA PHE A 7 -17.75 -13.56 -24.26
C PHE A 7 -17.87 -14.53 -23.08
N HIS A 8 -17.38 -14.09 -21.93
CA HIS A 8 -17.51 -14.76 -20.64
C HIS A 8 -18.38 -13.94 -19.69
N PHE A 9 -19.44 -14.56 -19.17
CA PHE A 9 -20.34 -13.96 -18.18
C PHE A 9 -20.49 -14.87 -16.97
N THR A 10 -20.67 -14.27 -15.78
CA THR A 10 -20.86 -15.00 -14.53
C THR A 10 -22.16 -14.63 -13.84
N TRP A 11 -22.90 -15.62 -13.35
CA TRP A 11 -24.09 -15.39 -12.54
C TRP A 11 -24.33 -16.53 -11.55
N LYS A 12 -24.69 -16.18 -10.32
CA LYS A 12 -24.89 -17.12 -9.20
C LYS A 12 -25.98 -18.19 -9.38
N GLY A 13 -26.69 -18.24 -10.50
CA GLY A 13 -27.78 -19.20 -10.68
C GLY A 13 -28.29 -19.29 -12.12
N SER A 14 -29.29 -20.14 -12.34
CA SER A 14 -29.80 -20.45 -13.69
C SER A 14 -30.77 -19.42 -14.28
N ARG A 15 -31.29 -18.48 -13.46
CA ARG A 15 -32.25 -17.47 -13.91
C ARG A 15 -31.68 -16.06 -13.76
N LEU A 16 -31.53 -15.38 -14.88
CA LEU A 16 -31.14 -13.98 -14.94
C LEU A 16 -32.32 -13.05 -14.65
N PRO A 17 -32.12 -11.95 -13.90
CA PRO A 17 -33.07 -10.86 -13.82
C PRO A 17 -33.37 -10.31 -15.22
N ALA A 18 -34.63 -9.92 -15.48
CA ALA A 18 -35.08 -9.50 -16.82
C ALA A 18 -34.21 -8.40 -17.44
N LYS A 19 -33.69 -7.48 -16.61
CA LYS A 19 -32.80 -6.40 -17.04
C LYS A 19 -31.45 -6.89 -17.54
N MET A 20 -30.81 -7.80 -16.80
CA MET A 20 -29.54 -8.41 -17.19
C MET A 20 -29.72 -9.31 -18.41
N ALA A 21 -30.84 -10.03 -18.49
CA ALA A 21 -31.19 -10.80 -19.68
C ALA A 21 -31.34 -9.90 -20.91
N ALA A 22 -31.98 -8.74 -20.78
CA ALA A 22 -32.12 -7.79 -21.89
C ALA A 22 -30.76 -7.23 -22.35
N ILE A 23 -29.85 -6.91 -21.42
CA ILE A 23 -28.49 -6.47 -21.73
C ILE A 23 -27.73 -7.58 -22.49
N LEU A 24 -27.84 -8.81 -22.02
CA LEU A 24 -27.21 -9.95 -22.69
C LEU A 24 -27.74 -10.15 -24.12
N GLU A 25 -29.06 -10.05 -24.34
CA GLU A 25 -29.62 -10.18 -25.68
C GLU A 25 -29.14 -9.05 -26.61
N LYS A 26 -28.89 -7.84 -26.09
CA LYS A 26 -28.23 -6.78 -26.88
C LYS A 26 -26.82 -7.18 -27.29
N TRP A 27 -26.01 -7.70 -26.38
CA TRP A 27 -24.66 -8.19 -26.71
C TRP A 27 -24.70 -9.24 -27.83
N LYS A 28 -25.60 -10.23 -27.73
CA LYS A 28 -25.79 -11.27 -28.77
C LYS A 28 -26.25 -10.68 -30.11
N SER A 29 -27.16 -9.70 -30.08
CA SER A 29 -27.66 -9.07 -31.30
C SER A 29 -26.59 -8.28 -32.06
N LEU A 30 -25.65 -7.67 -31.33
CA LEU A 30 -24.52 -6.94 -31.89
C LEU A 30 -23.39 -7.88 -32.34
N HIS A 31 -23.30 -9.08 -31.76
CA HIS A 31 -22.21 -10.04 -31.99
C HIS A 31 -22.76 -11.44 -32.34
N PRO A 32 -23.49 -11.60 -33.46
CA PRO A 32 -24.14 -12.88 -33.81
C PRO A 32 -23.14 -14.02 -34.07
N ASP A 33 -21.91 -13.69 -34.47
CA ASP A 33 -20.85 -14.66 -34.79
C ASP A 33 -19.93 -14.98 -33.60
N TRP A 34 -20.21 -14.41 -32.42
CA TRP A 34 -19.39 -14.62 -31.21
C TRP A 34 -19.95 -15.76 -30.36
N GLU A 35 -19.06 -16.47 -29.67
CA GLU A 35 -19.44 -17.48 -28.68
C GLU A 35 -19.80 -16.81 -27.34
N PHE A 36 -20.85 -17.27 -26.67
CA PHE A 36 -21.27 -16.77 -25.36
C PHE A 36 -21.21 -17.88 -24.31
N ARG A 37 -20.34 -17.72 -23.30
CA ARG A 37 -20.15 -18.67 -22.20
C ARG A 37 -20.66 -18.11 -20.87
N PHE A 38 -21.43 -18.95 -20.17
CA PHE A 38 -22.00 -18.65 -18.86
C PHE A 38 -21.45 -19.58 -17.80
N TYR A 39 -21.09 -19.01 -16.66
CA TYR A 39 -20.55 -19.75 -15.53
C TYR A 39 -21.33 -19.40 -14.27
N ASP A 40 -21.82 -20.43 -13.59
CA ASP A 40 -22.30 -20.35 -12.22
C ASP A 40 -21.18 -20.71 -11.24
N ASP A 41 -21.43 -20.57 -9.93
CA ASP A 41 -20.42 -20.78 -8.89
C ASP A 41 -19.73 -22.16 -8.98
N ALA A 42 -20.47 -23.20 -9.38
CA ALA A 42 -19.93 -24.54 -9.59
C ALA A 42 -19.01 -24.57 -10.83
N GLY A 43 -19.48 -24.00 -11.95
CA GLY A 43 -18.70 -23.87 -13.18
C GLY A 43 -17.41 -23.06 -13.00
N LEU A 44 -17.40 -22.02 -12.16
CA LEU A 44 -16.18 -21.27 -11.84
C LEU A 44 -15.16 -22.19 -11.18
N ARG A 45 -15.57 -22.91 -10.13
CA ARG A 45 -14.69 -23.78 -9.36
C ARG A 45 -14.20 -24.96 -10.20
N ASP A 46 -15.07 -25.57 -11.00
CA ASP A 46 -14.72 -26.67 -11.90
C ASP A 46 -13.70 -26.23 -12.95
N PHE A 47 -13.83 -25.01 -13.47
CA PHE A 47 -12.84 -24.44 -14.37
C PHE A 47 -11.48 -24.28 -13.69
N VAL A 48 -11.44 -23.69 -12.50
CA VAL A 48 -10.19 -23.52 -11.73
C VAL A 48 -9.56 -24.88 -11.41
N ALA A 49 -10.34 -25.84 -10.94
CA ALA A 49 -9.84 -27.17 -10.62
C ALA A 49 -9.23 -27.91 -11.82
N ARG A 50 -9.75 -27.65 -13.04
CA ARG A 50 -9.29 -28.30 -14.26
C ARG A 50 -8.11 -27.57 -14.90
N GLU A 51 -8.16 -26.25 -14.99
CA GLU A 51 -7.18 -25.47 -15.75
C GLU A 51 -6.04 -24.90 -14.89
N PHE A 52 -6.27 -24.76 -13.58
CA PHE A 52 -5.41 -24.12 -12.56
C PHE A 52 -5.44 -24.91 -11.23
N PRO A 53 -5.18 -26.24 -11.25
CA PRO A 53 -5.31 -27.08 -10.06
C PRO A 53 -4.41 -26.64 -8.89
N GLU A 54 -3.28 -26.01 -9.18
CA GLU A 54 -2.33 -25.50 -8.18
C GLU A 54 -2.84 -24.26 -7.43
N GLN A 55 -3.78 -23.50 -8.00
CA GLN A 55 -4.41 -22.33 -7.37
C GLN A 55 -5.73 -22.69 -6.69
N LEU A 56 -6.25 -23.92 -6.85
CA LEU A 56 -7.56 -24.31 -6.30
C LEU A 56 -7.64 -24.12 -4.77
N ALA A 57 -6.56 -24.43 -4.04
CA ALA A 57 -6.51 -24.24 -2.60
C ALA A 57 -6.64 -22.76 -2.19
N LEU A 58 -5.94 -21.87 -2.90
CA LEU A 58 -6.04 -20.41 -2.69
C LEU A 58 -7.44 -19.91 -3.06
N TYR A 59 -7.96 -20.37 -4.21
CA TYR A 59 -9.30 -20.03 -4.69
C TYR A 59 -10.39 -20.40 -3.66
N ASP A 60 -10.35 -21.61 -3.13
CA ASP A 60 -11.30 -22.09 -2.12
C ASP A 60 -11.12 -21.38 -0.76
N ALA A 61 -9.93 -20.84 -0.47
CA ALA A 61 -9.64 -20.11 0.77
C ALA A 61 -10.22 -18.69 0.81
N TYR A 62 -10.62 -18.10 -0.32
CA TYR A 62 -11.23 -16.77 -0.32
C TYR A 62 -12.59 -16.77 0.40
N PRO A 63 -12.80 -15.90 1.40
CA PRO A 63 -14.00 -15.94 2.23
C PRO A 63 -15.26 -15.46 1.50
N ARG A 64 -15.14 -14.57 0.50
CA ARG A 64 -16.28 -13.98 -0.20
C ARG A 64 -16.39 -14.52 -1.63
N ALA A 65 -17.61 -14.84 -2.06
CA ALA A 65 -17.88 -15.33 -3.42
C ALA A 65 -17.39 -14.38 -4.51
N ILE A 66 -17.51 -13.07 -4.29
CA ILE A 66 -17.03 -12.06 -5.26
C ILE A 66 -15.52 -12.14 -5.51
N GLN A 67 -14.70 -12.45 -4.49
CA GLN A 67 -13.25 -12.61 -4.67
C GLN A 67 -12.94 -13.81 -5.59
N ARG A 68 -13.73 -14.88 -5.47
CA ARG A 68 -13.62 -16.07 -6.34
C ARG A 68 -14.05 -15.75 -7.77
N VAL A 69 -15.14 -14.99 -7.94
CA VAL A 69 -15.55 -14.48 -9.26
C VAL A 69 -14.42 -13.65 -9.85
N ASP A 70 -13.84 -12.71 -9.10
CA ASP A 70 -12.72 -11.87 -9.54
C ASP A 70 -11.52 -12.69 -10.01
N VAL A 71 -11.09 -13.68 -9.22
CA VAL A 71 -9.98 -14.60 -9.60
C VAL A 71 -10.31 -15.40 -10.85
N PHE A 72 -11.55 -15.89 -10.98
CA PHE A 72 -11.98 -16.58 -12.19
C PHE A 72 -11.88 -15.68 -13.43
N ARG A 73 -12.23 -14.40 -13.35
CA ARG A 73 -12.09 -13.43 -14.47
C ARG A 73 -10.67 -13.45 -15.03
N TYR A 74 -9.69 -13.45 -14.14
CA TYR A 74 -8.27 -13.44 -14.52
C TYR A 74 -7.83 -14.76 -15.13
N MET A 75 -8.25 -15.88 -14.53
CA MET A 75 -7.88 -17.22 -14.98
C MET A 75 -8.53 -17.58 -16.32
N VAL A 76 -9.79 -17.19 -16.55
CA VAL A 76 -10.47 -17.48 -17.81
C VAL A 76 -9.86 -16.67 -18.96
N LEU A 77 -9.55 -15.39 -18.73
CA LEU A 77 -8.87 -14.55 -19.72
C LEU A 77 -7.42 -15.02 -19.97
N SER A 78 -6.71 -15.47 -18.94
CA SER A 78 -5.39 -16.10 -19.08
C SER A 78 -5.44 -17.32 -20.00
N ARG A 79 -6.34 -18.28 -19.71
CA ARG A 79 -6.31 -19.60 -20.37
C ARG A 79 -7.03 -19.65 -21.70
N VAL A 80 -8.17 -18.98 -21.79
CA VAL A 80 -9.06 -19.03 -22.96
C VAL A 80 -8.89 -17.78 -23.83
N GLY A 81 -8.56 -16.64 -23.22
CA GLY A 81 -8.70 -15.33 -23.84
C GLY A 81 -10.18 -14.96 -24.00
N GLY A 82 -10.46 -13.99 -24.86
CA GLY A 82 -11.80 -13.48 -25.12
C GLY A 82 -12.09 -12.22 -24.33
N VAL A 83 -13.38 -11.93 -24.11
CA VAL A 83 -13.85 -10.74 -23.40
C VAL A 83 -14.70 -11.19 -22.20
N TYR A 84 -14.29 -10.76 -21.01
CA TYR A 84 -15.13 -10.83 -19.83
C TYR A 84 -15.97 -9.58 -19.71
N SER A 85 -17.27 -9.75 -19.44
CA SER A 85 -18.18 -8.64 -19.16
C SER A 85 -19.10 -8.98 -17.99
N ASP A 86 -19.28 -8.01 -17.09
CA ASP A 86 -20.36 -8.06 -16.12
C ASP A 86 -21.72 -7.89 -16.81
N LEU A 87 -22.75 -8.42 -16.16
CA LEU A 87 -24.13 -8.47 -16.70
C LEU A 87 -24.87 -7.13 -16.61
N ASP A 88 -24.24 -6.11 -16.04
CA ASP A 88 -24.67 -4.72 -15.99
C ASP A 88 -23.77 -3.80 -16.82
N VAL A 89 -22.97 -4.35 -17.73
CA VAL A 89 -22.32 -3.59 -18.82
C VAL A 89 -23.23 -3.64 -20.04
N GLU A 90 -23.85 -2.51 -20.36
CA GLU A 90 -24.76 -2.38 -21.51
C GLU A 90 -23.98 -2.00 -22.78
N PRO A 91 -24.10 -2.77 -23.88
CA PRO A 91 -23.43 -2.45 -25.14
C PRO A 91 -24.23 -1.41 -25.93
N TYR A 92 -23.48 -0.53 -26.61
CA TYR A 92 -24.01 0.45 -27.55
C TYR A 92 -23.60 0.12 -28.99
N GLU A 93 -22.40 -0.43 -29.17
CA GLU A 93 -21.84 -0.80 -30.47
C GLU A 93 -21.14 -2.17 -30.43
N ALA A 94 -20.83 -2.72 -31.61
CA ALA A 94 -20.01 -3.92 -31.72
C ALA A 94 -18.54 -3.61 -31.39
N ILE A 95 -17.84 -4.55 -30.74
CA ILE A 95 -16.46 -4.37 -30.28
C ILE A 95 -15.43 -5.13 -31.13
N ASP A 96 -15.80 -5.61 -32.31
CA ASP A 96 -14.91 -6.35 -33.22
C ASP A 96 -13.60 -5.61 -33.50
N THR A 97 -13.66 -4.31 -33.79
CA THR A 97 -12.47 -3.46 -33.99
C THR A 97 -11.56 -3.45 -32.76
N LEU A 98 -12.13 -3.33 -31.55
CA LEU A 98 -11.35 -3.36 -30.32
C LEU A 98 -10.67 -4.72 -30.11
N ALA A 99 -11.36 -5.81 -30.42
CA ALA A 99 -10.83 -7.17 -30.30
C ALA A 99 -9.75 -7.49 -31.35
N GLU A 100 -9.78 -6.82 -32.51
CA GLU A 100 -8.78 -6.94 -33.57
C GLU A 100 -7.53 -6.08 -33.31
N GLU A 101 -7.69 -4.92 -32.69
CA GLU A 101 -6.61 -3.93 -32.51
C GLU A 101 -5.87 -4.02 -31.15
N SER A 102 -6.42 -4.73 -30.17
CA SER A 102 -5.85 -4.90 -28.84
C SER A 102 -5.48 -6.35 -28.57
N ALA A 103 -4.33 -6.59 -27.94
CA ALA A 103 -3.96 -7.91 -27.40
C ALA A 103 -4.49 -8.12 -25.98
N CYS A 104 -4.67 -7.03 -25.23
CA CYS A 104 -5.30 -7.03 -23.90
C CYS A 104 -5.80 -5.63 -23.58
N PHE A 105 -7.05 -5.51 -23.14
CA PHE A 105 -7.63 -4.24 -22.68
C PHE A 105 -8.33 -4.37 -21.33
N LEU A 106 -8.23 -3.32 -20.52
CA LEU A 106 -8.98 -3.15 -19.27
C LEU A 106 -9.70 -1.79 -19.26
N GLY A 107 -10.88 -1.69 -18.65
CA GLY A 107 -11.58 -0.41 -18.46
C GLY A 107 -11.00 0.44 -17.32
N ILE A 108 -10.93 1.77 -17.47
CA ILE A 108 -10.63 2.69 -16.36
C ILE A 108 -11.92 3.21 -15.72
N GLU A 109 -12.04 3.16 -14.39
CA GLU A 109 -13.21 3.73 -13.72
C GLU A 109 -13.37 5.25 -13.95
N PRO A 110 -14.60 5.80 -13.95
CA PRO A 110 -14.84 7.23 -14.12
C PRO A 110 -14.03 8.10 -13.17
N GLN A 111 -13.46 9.20 -13.68
CA GLN A 111 -12.73 10.18 -12.86
C GLN A 111 -13.59 10.71 -11.70
N PHE A 112 -14.91 10.80 -11.87
CA PHE A 112 -15.85 11.16 -10.81
C PHE A 112 -15.77 10.23 -9.59
N HIS A 113 -15.48 8.94 -9.79
CA HIS A 113 -15.36 7.96 -8.71
C HIS A 113 -14.10 8.21 -7.87
N MET A 114 -13.13 8.93 -8.44
CA MET A 114 -11.95 9.43 -7.74
C MET A 114 -12.24 10.71 -6.92
N ARG A 115 -13.33 11.46 -7.18
CA ARG A 115 -13.58 12.79 -6.58
C ARG A 115 -14.14 12.75 -5.15
N LYS A 116 -15.01 11.80 -4.82
CA LYS A 116 -15.58 11.69 -3.46
C LYS A 116 -14.70 10.87 -2.51
N SER A 117 -13.56 10.42 -3.00
CA SER A 117 -12.62 9.57 -2.29
C SER A 117 -11.22 10.13 -2.45
N TYR A 118 -10.76 10.89 -1.46
CA TYR A 118 -9.36 10.78 -1.04
C TYR A 118 -9.00 9.31 -0.66
N ASN A 119 -9.99 8.41 -0.65
CA ASN A 119 -10.05 7.00 -0.25
C ASN A 119 -9.61 5.93 -1.28
N GLN A 120 -8.86 6.25 -2.35
CA GLN A 120 -8.39 5.21 -3.30
C GLN A 120 -6.97 4.72 -2.96
N ASN A 121 -6.63 4.67 -1.67
CA ASN A 121 -5.29 4.34 -1.16
C ASN A 121 -4.18 5.21 -1.77
N GLY A 122 -4.54 6.42 -2.22
CA GLY A 122 -3.69 7.39 -2.93
C GLY A 122 -3.56 7.18 -4.44
N LEU A 123 -4.07 6.08 -5.02
CA LEU A 123 -3.98 5.81 -6.45
C LEU A 123 -4.66 6.90 -7.30
N PRO A 124 -4.04 7.31 -8.43
CA PRO A 124 -4.57 8.39 -9.28
C PRO A 124 -5.76 7.98 -10.14
N TYR A 125 -5.94 6.68 -10.40
CA TYR A 125 -7.01 6.07 -11.19
C TYR A 125 -7.20 4.61 -10.77
N LEU A 126 -8.26 3.96 -11.26
CA LEU A 126 -8.52 2.53 -11.03
C LEU A 126 -8.77 1.79 -12.35
N LEU A 127 -8.10 0.65 -12.50
CA LEU A 127 -8.46 -0.38 -13.47
C LEU A 127 -9.67 -1.15 -12.95
N CYS A 128 -10.69 -1.27 -13.79
CA CYS A 128 -11.93 -1.94 -13.49
C CYS A 128 -11.88 -3.40 -13.97
N ASN A 129 -12.47 -4.29 -13.17
CA ASN A 129 -12.58 -5.71 -13.47
C ASN A 129 -13.95 -6.13 -14.04
N ALA A 130 -14.79 -5.16 -14.45
CA ALA A 130 -16.13 -5.41 -14.97
C ALA A 130 -16.19 -5.60 -16.51
N PHE A 131 -15.21 -5.08 -17.25
CA PHE A 131 -15.13 -5.22 -18.71
C PHE A 131 -13.66 -5.27 -19.15
N MET A 132 -13.21 -6.43 -19.58
CA MET A 132 -11.81 -6.72 -19.88
C MET A 132 -11.71 -7.72 -21.01
N GLY A 133 -10.64 -7.68 -21.80
CA GLY A 133 -10.39 -8.70 -22.81
C GLY A 133 -8.91 -8.96 -23.01
N SER A 134 -8.58 -10.15 -23.50
CA SER A 134 -7.21 -10.49 -23.90
C SER A 134 -7.15 -11.66 -24.87
N GLU A 135 -6.03 -11.78 -25.55
CA GLU A 135 -5.60 -13.04 -26.14
C GLU A 135 -5.30 -14.07 -25.03
N PRO A 136 -5.41 -15.38 -25.34
CA PRO A 136 -4.96 -16.42 -24.42
C PRO A 136 -3.45 -16.31 -24.20
N GLY A 137 -3.00 -16.49 -22.96
CA GLY A 137 -1.59 -16.44 -22.59
C GLY A 137 -0.99 -15.04 -22.51
N HIS A 138 -1.81 -13.98 -22.48
CA HIS A 138 -1.30 -12.63 -22.33
C HIS A 138 -0.52 -12.47 -20.99
N PRO A 139 0.73 -11.97 -21.00
CA PRO A 139 1.61 -11.98 -19.81
C PRO A 139 1.09 -11.22 -18.59
N LEU A 140 0.15 -10.28 -18.78
CA LEU A 140 -0.52 -9.60 -17.66
C LEU A 140 -1.11 -10.59 -16.68
N TRP A 141 -1.77 -11.64 -17.17
CA TRP A 141 -2.53 -12.52 -16.30
C TRP A 141 -1.63 -13.45 -15.48
N ASP A 142 -0.50 -13.87 -16.02
CA ASP A 142 0.51 -14.61 -15.25
C ASP A 142 1.01 -13.77 -14.07
N HIS A 143 1.27 -12.48 -14.31
CA HIS A 143 1.64 -11.53 -13.27
C HIS A 143 0.52 -11.33 -12.24
N VAL A 144 -0.72 -11.12 -12.69
CA VAL A 144 -1.90 -10.98 -11.80
C VAL A 144 -2.07 -12.24 -10.93
N ILE A 145 -2.01 -13.43 -11.50
CA ILE A 145 -2.19 -14.70 -10.78
C ILE A 145 -1.05 -14.90 -9.76
N ALA A 146 0.19 -14.59 -10.12
CA ALA A 146 1.34 -14.67 -9.22
C ALA A 146 1.24 -13.73 -8.01
N MET A 147 0.52 -12.61 -8.12
CA MET A 147 0.31 -11.67 -7.02
C MET A 147 -0.79 -12.09 -6.03
N LEU A 148 -1.70 -13.01 -6.39
CA LEU A 148 -2.84 -13.39 -5.57
C LEU A 148 -2.47 -13.83 -4.13
N PRO A 149 -1.45 -14.69 -3.91
CA PRO A 149 -1.09 -15.13 -2.56
C PRO A 149 -0.69 -13.96 -1.65
N ARG A 150 0.04 -12.99 -2.21
CA ARG A 150 0.54 -11.82 -1.48
C ARG A 150 -0.58 -10.91 -0.99
N CYS A 151 -1.73 -10.92 -1.67
CA CYS A 151 -2.88 -10.05 -1.35
C CYS A 151 -4.07 -10.82 -0.75
N GLN A 152 -3.93 -12.13 -0.48
CA GLN A 152 -5.02 -13.02 -0.05
C GLN A 152 -5.82 -12.49 1.15
N HIS A 153 -5.14 -11.88 2.12
CA HIS A 153 -5.75 -11.43 3.37
C HIS A 153 -6.38 -10.03 3.29
N GLY A 154 -6.32 -9.37 2.13
CA GLY A 154 -6.95 -8.07 1.91
C GLY A 154 -8.49 -8.14 1.83
N GLU A 155 -9.13 -6.98 1.90
CA GLU A 155 -10.54 -6.83 1.56
C GLU A 155 -10.79 -7.09 0.07
N VAL A 156 -12.05 -7.21 -0.36
CA VAL A 156 -12.42 -7.53 -1.76
C VAL A 156 -11.62 -6.67 -2.75
N LEU A 157 -11.66 -5.35 -2.58
CA LEU A 157 -11.04 -4.39 -3.48
C LEU A 157 -9.50 -4.52 -3.53
N THR A 158 -8.82 -4.80 -2.40
CA THR A 158 -7.35 -4.89 -2.32
C THR A 158 -6.77 -6.28 -2.53
N SER A 159 -7.59 -7.33 -2.43
CA SER A 159 -7.16 -8.73 -2.59
C SER A 159 -7.31 -9.24 -4.02
N THR A 160 -8.39 -8.87 -4.67
CA THR A 160 -8.82 -9.43 -5.97
C THR A 160 -9.60 -8.44 -6.82
N GLY A 161 -10.02 -7.29 -6.29
CA GLY A 161 -10.83 -6.31 -7.00
C GLY A 161 -10.02 -5.18 -7.68
N PRO A 162 -10.66 -4.03 -7.96
CA PRO A 162 -10.05 -2.92 -8.71
C PRO A 162 -8.73 -2.37 -8.14
N TRP A 163 -8.53 -2.29 -6.82
CA TRP A 163 -7.24 -1.84 -6.28
C TRP A 163 -6.13 -2.84 -6.55
N PHE A 164 -6.42 -4.12 -6.32
CA PHE A 164 -5.50 -5.21 -6.64
C PHE A 164 -5.13 -5.19 -8.12
N LEU A 165 -6.12 -5.12 -9.01
CA LEU A 165 -5.89 -5.12 -10.46
C LEU A 165 -5.12 -3.90 -10.93
N THR A 166 -5.39 -2.72 -10.34
CA THR A 166 -4.63 -1.50 -10.60
C THR A 166 -3.17 -1.68 -10.19
N GLY A 167 -2.92 -2.23 -9.00
CA GLY A 167 -1.59 -2.58 -8.52
C GLY A 167 -0.86 -3.55 -9.44
N ALA A 168 -1.57 -4.59 -9.90
CA ALA A 168 -1.04 -5.57 -10.85
C ALA A 168 -0.66 -4.92 -12.19
N GLY A 169 -1.50 -4.04 -12.74
CA GLY A 169 -1.18 -3.29 -13.96
C GLY A 169 0.02 -2.35 -13.81
N LEU A 170 0.16 -1.70 -12.65
CA LEU A 170 1.29 -0.80 -12.37
C LEU A 170 2.61 -1.57 -12.16
N THR A 171 2.55 -2.69 -11.45
CA THR A 171 3.72 -3.52 -11.11
C THR A 171 4.13 -4.49 -12.22
N ALA A 172 3.27 -4.71 -13.22
CA ALA A 172 3.58 -5.52 -14.38
C ALA A 172 4.75 -4.92 -15.20
N PRO A 173 5.59 -5.77 -15.82
CA PRO A 173 6.57 -5.32 -16.81
C PRO A 173 5.91 -4.49 -17.91
N ASP A 174 6.61 -3.49 -18.45
CA ASP A 174 6.04 -2.57 -19.44
C ASP A 174 5.44 -3.30 -20.66
N ALA A 175 6.09 -4.38 -21.12
CA ALA A 175 5.61 -5.20 -22.25
C ALA A 175 4.37 -6.05 -21.94
N ALA A 176 4.02 -6.22 -20.66
CA ALA A 176 2.86 -6.99 -20.21
C ALA A 176 1.66 -6.10 -19.86
N ARG A 177 1.81 -4.76 -19.89
CA ARG A 177 0.72 -3.86 -19.54
C ARG A 177 -0.37 -3.86 -20.61
N PRO A 178 -1.65 -3.82 -20.20
CA PRO A 178 -2.75 -3.78 -21.14
C PRO A 178 -2.91 -2.39 -21.76
N ASP A 179 -3.61 -2.34 -22.88
CA ASP A 179 -4.30 -1.12 -23.29
C ASP A 179 -5.40 -0.79 -22.28
N VAL A 180 -5.69 0.50 -22.09
CA VAL A 180 -6.73 0.93 -21.15
C VAL A 180 -7.79 1.76 -21.84
N LEU A 181 -9.06 1.42 -21.60
CA LEU A 181 -10.17 2.14 -22.19
C LEU A 181 -10.48 3.38 -21.36
N SER A 182 -10.52 4.53 -22.05
CA SER A 182 -10.88 5.81 -21.42
C SER A 182 -12.30 5.76 -20.84
N PRO A 183 -12.58 6.36 -19.66
CA PRO A 183 -13.90 6.25 -19.04
C PRO A 183 -15.07 6.70 -19.91
N ASP A 184 -14.89 7.75 -20.72
CA ASP A 184 -15.90 8.25 -21.66
C ASP A 184 -16.20 7.28 -22.81
N TYR A 185 -15.30 6.32 -23.07
CA TYR A 185 -15.43 5.33 -24.13
C TYR A 185 -16.13 4.04 -23.69
N TRP A 186 -15.90 3.56 -22.46
CA TRP A 186 -16.44 2.26 -22.01
C TRP A 186 -17.41 2.36 -20.82
N SER A 187 -17.35 3.43 -20.01
CA SER A 187 -18.20 3.59 -18.82
C SER A 187 -18.52 5.07 -18.53
N PRO A 188 -19.16 5.80 -19.45
CA PRO A 188 -19.42 7.23 -19.29
C PRO A 188 -20.40 7.56 -18.15
N ILE A 189 -21.22 6.60 -17.69
CA ILE A 189 -22.20 6.81 -16.62
C ILE A 189 -21.58 6.47 -15.26
N THR A 190 -21.81 7.31 -14.25
CA THR A 190 -21.27 7.12 -12.90
C THR A 190 -22.25 6.42 -11.95
N TYR A 191 -21.80 6.12 -10.73
CA TYR A 191 -22.63 5.49 -9.69
C TYR A 191 -23.81 6.35 -9.21
N ASP A 192 -23.79 7.67 -9.44
CA ASP A 192 -24.95 8.53 -9.15
C ASP A 192 -25.83 8.81 -10.38
N GLY A 193 -25.52 8.15 -11.50
CA GLY A 193 -26.26 8.26 -12.76
C GLY A 193 -25.89 9.48 -13.60
N SER A 194 -24.98 10.34 -13.14
CA SER A 194 -24.44 11.42 -13.97
C SER A 194 -23.46 10.91 -15.02
N THR A 195 -23.31 11.64 -16.12
CA THR A 195 -22.26 11.39 -17.11
C THR A 195 -20.96 12.04 -16.66
N ASP A 196 -19.86 11.30 -16.72
CA ASP A 196 -18.53 11.82 -16.48
C ASP A 196 -17.76 11.97 -17.79
N LYS A 197 -17.00 13.06 -17.91
CA LYS A 197 -16.08 13.29 -19.02
C LYS A 197 -14.69 13.52 -18.42
N PRO A 198 -13.74 12.58 -18.61
CA PRO A 198 -12.44 12.67 -17.99
C PRO A 198 -11.69 13.90 -18.52
N THR A 199 -10.97 14.58 -17.64
CA THR A 199 -10.12 15.71 -18.05
C THR A 199 -8.89 15.24 -18.82
N GLN A 200 -8.33 16.10 -19.68
CA GLN A 200 -7.06 15.82 -20.37
C GLN A 200 -5.94 15.45 -19.38
N ASP A 201 -5.87 16.12 -18.23
CA ASP A 201 -4.88 15.84 -17.19
C ASP A 201 -5.01 14.43 -16.61
N PHE A 202 -6.25 13.94 -16.45
CA PHE A 202 -6.50 12.59 -15.95
C PHE A 202 -6.04 11.54 -16.95
N ILE A 203 -6.40 11.72 -18.23
CA ILE A 203 -5.94 10.86 -19.32
C ILE A 203 -4.42 10.90 -19.45
N SER A 204 -3.81 12.08 -19.35
CA SER A 204 -2.35 12.24 -19.41
C SER A 204 -1.64 11.59 -18.23
N THR A 205 -2.31 11.45 -17.08
CA THR A 205 -1.78 10.71 -15.92
C THR A 205 -1.78 9.21 -16.19
N ILE A 206 -2.86 8.66 -16.74
CA ILE A 206 -2.97 7.24 -17.12
C ILE A 206 -1.97 6.89 -18.24
N ALA A 207 -1.84 7.78 -19.23
CA ALA A 207 -0.99 7.60 -20.40
C ALA A 207 0.52 7.51 -20.10
N ARG A 208 0.94 7.83 -18.86
CA ARG A 208 2.33 7.61 -18.42
C ARG A 208 2.70 6.14 -18.32
N ARG A 209 1.71 5.28 -18.07
CA ARG A 209 1.92 3.85 -17.80
C ARG A 209 1.22 2.92 -18.78
N PHE A 210 0.12 3.38 -19.39
CA PHE A 210 -0.71 2.57 -20.26
C PHE A 210 -0.99 3.26 -21.59
N THR A 211 -1.20 2.47 -22.64
CA THR A 211 -1.76 2.98 -23.90
C THR A 211 -3.25 3.24 -23.71
N VAL A 212 -3.67 4.50 -23.76
CA VAL A 212 -5.09 4.87 -23.60
C VAL A 212 -5.82 4.78 -24.95
N ARG A 213 -6.98 4.11 -24.97
CA ARG A 213 -7.85 3.98 -26.15
C ARG A 213 -9.20 4.68 -25.96
N GLY A 214 -9.74 5.19 -27.05
CA GLY A 214 -11.12 5.67 -27.14
C GLY A 214 -11.40 7.06 -26.52
N PHE A 215 -10.40 7.76 -26.00
CA PHE A 215 -10.61 9.08 -25.40
C PHE A 215 -11.22 10.07 -26.41
N GLY A 216 -12.35 10.68 -26.06
CA GLY A 216 -13.10 11.61 -26.92
C GLY A 216 -13.91 10.96 -28.05
N GLN A 217 -13.95 9.63 -28.13
CA GLN A 217 -14.81 8.89 -29.08
C GLN A 217 -16.20 8.61 -28.47
N GLU A 218 -17.14 8.18 -29.31
CA GLU A 218 -18.45 7.74 -28.83
C GLU A 218 -18.32 6.45 -28.01
N PRO A 219 -19.14 6.27 -26.95
CA PRO A 219 -19.02 5.12 -26.07
C PRO A 219 -19.48 3.83 -26.75
N ILE A 220 -18.68 2.77 -26.62
CA ILE A 220 -19.03 1.42 -27.11
C ILE A 220 -19.92 0.64 -26.16
N CYS A 221 -19.86 0.97 -24.86
CA CYS A 221 -20.67 0.39 -23.81
C CYS A 221 -20.73 1.32 -22.60
N SER A 222 -21.53 0.97 -21.60
CA SER A 222 -21.47 1.58 -20.28
C SER A 222 -21.77 0.59 -19.17
N HIS A 223 -20.98 0.63 -18.11
CA HIS A 223 -21.32 -0.05 -16.86
C HIS A 223 -22.41 0.72 -16.10
N LEU A 224 -23.47 0.04 -15.68
CA LEU A 224 -24.68 0.63 -15.08
C LEU A 224 -24.59 0.72 -13.56
N TRP A 225 -23.52 1.34 -13.06
CA TRP A 225 -23.18 1.46 -11.63
C TRP A 225 -24.37 1.81 -10.71
N HIS A 226 -25.13 2.85 -11.09
CA HIS A 226 -26.23 3.42 -10.29
C HIS A 226 -27.42 2.46 -10.06
N GLN A 227 -27.47 1.32 -10.75
CA GLN A 227 -28.60 0.39 -10.74
C GLN A 227 -28.28 -0.88 -9.96
N THR A 228 -27.02 -1.31 -9.97
CA THR A 228 -26.57 -2.53 -9.32
C THR A 228 -25.96 -2.26 -7.95
N TRP A 229 -25.25 -1.14 -7.80
CA TRP A 229 -24.56 -0.78 -6.55
C TRP A 229 -25.42 0.06 -5.60
N VAL A 230 -26.61 0.48 -6.03
CA VAL A 230 -27.56 1.27 -5.23
C VAL A 230 -28.81 0.43 -4.93
N GLY A 231 -28.64 -0.64 -4.15
CA GLY A 231 -29.73 -1.44 -3.61
C GLY A 231 -30.14 -0.97 -2.20
N PHE A 232 -31.39 -0.50 -2.05
CA PHE A 232 -32.07 -0.18 -0.78
C PHE A 232 -31.38 0.82 0.17
N GLY A 233 -31.85 2.08 0.14
CA GLY A 233 -31.78 2.95 1.31
C GLY A 233 -30.61 3.94 1.38
N MET A 234 -30.31 4.65 0.30
CA MET A 234 -29.82 6.03 0.42
C MET A 234 -30.97 7.02 0.20
N LYS A 235 -32.08 6.77 0.91
CA LYS A 235 -33.02 7.83 1.27
C LYS A 235 -32.92 8.01 2.78
N ASP A 236 -32.88 9.28 3.17
CA ASP A 236 -32.92 9.82 4.54
C ASP A 236 -31.57 10.05 5.24
N TRP A 237 -30.90 11.12 4.79
CA TRP A 237 -29.95 11.87 5.63
C TRP A 237 -30.31 13.35 5.76
N ASN A 238 -31.61 13.67 5.92
CA ASN A 238 -32.03 15.05 6.16
C ASN A 238 -33.04 15.25 7.31
N GLU A 239 -32.97 14.41 8.36
CA GLU A 239 -33.78 14.61 9.58
C GLU A 239 -32.96 14.66 10.89
N LYS A 240 -31.67 15.01 10.83
CA LYS A 240 -30.81 15.17 12.03
C LYS A 240 -30.13 16.54 12.14
N SER A 241 -30.68 17.60 11.54
CA SER A 241 -30.06 18.93 11.64
C SER A 241 -30.17 19.52 13.07
N ILE A 242 -31.27 19.26 13.77
CA ILE A 242 -31.55 19.82 15.11
C ILE A 242 -30.71 19.13 16.20
N VAL A 243 -30.50 17.81 16.13
CA VAL A 243 -29.69 17.04 17.12
C VAL A 243 -28.17 17.31 16.97
N LYS A 244 -27.72 17.86 15.83
CA LYS A 244 -26.31 18.21 15.57
C LYS A 244 -25.94 19.66 15.89
N ALA A 245 -26.88 20.54 16.24
CA ALA A 245 -26.56 21.94 16.55
C ALA A 245 -25.62 22.08 17.77
N PRO A 246 -25.83 21.35 18.90
CA PRO A 246 -24.91 21.39 20.04
C PRO A 246 -23.51 20.88 19.70
N SER A 247 -23.41 19.85 18.83
CA SER A 247 -22.12 19.30 18.42
C SER A 247 -21.37 20.24 17.47
N ARG A 248 -22.05 20.89 16.53
CA ARG A 248 -21.44 21.93 15.67
C ARG A 248 -20.94 23.11 16.47
N LEU A 249 -21.73 23.61 17.43
CA LEU A 249 -21.31 24.72 18.30
C LEU A 249 -20.09 24.34 19.15
N LYS A 250 -20.10 23.13 19.73
CA LYS A 250 -18.97 22.56 20.48
C LYS A 250 -17.69 22.50 19.63
N TRP A 251 -17.78 22.04 18.38
CA TRP A 251 -16.60 21.96 17.50
C TRP A 251 -16.12 23.32 17.02
N ARG A 252 -17.03 24.28 16.76
CA ARG A 252 -16.66 25.67 16.47
C ARG A 252 -15.94 26.32 17.65
N TRP A 253 -16.43 26.12 18.87
CA TRP A 253 -15.78 26.61 20.08
C TRP A 253 -14.41 25.98 20.32
N ARG A 254 -14.26 24.66 20.11
CA ARG A 254 -12.96 23.98 20.18
C ARG A 254 -11.97 24.53 19.16
N LYS A 255 -12.41 24.69 17.91
CA LYS A 255 -11.61 25.27 16.83
C LYS A 255 -11.18 26.71 17.13
N TRP A 256 -12.08 27.50 17.74
CA TRP A 256 -11.75 28.85 18.20
C TRP A 256 -10.75 28.86 19.37
N ARG A 257 -10.85 27.91 20.32
CA ARG A 257 -9.91 27.80 21.45
C ARG A 257 -8.55 27.21 21.09
N HIS A 258 -8.46 26.52 19.95
CA HIS A 258 -7.25 25.82 19.53
C HIS A 258 -6.87 26.15 18.07
N PRO A 259 -6.64 27.44 17.73
CA PRO A 259 -6.27 27.84 16.38
C PRO A 259 -4.95 27.21 15.89
N GLU A 260 -4.07 26.82 16.81
CA GLU A 260 -2.81 26.12 16.53
C GLU A 260 -3.04 24.76 15.86
N ILE A 261 -4.10 24.05 16.24
CA ILE A 261 -4.43 22.73 15.66
C ILE A 261 -4.99 22.89 14.26
N GLU A 262 -5.79 23.93 14.03
CA GLU A 262 -6.32 24.21 12.70
C GLU A 262 -5.20 24.58 11.74
N THR A 263 -4.28 25.43 12.19
CA THR A 263 -3.09 25.82 11.42
C THR A 263 -2.23 24.59 11.10
N MET A 264 -2.04 23.72 12.08
CA MET A 264 -1.33 22.45 11.90
C MET A 264 -2.04 21.53 10.90
N ALA A 265 -3.38 21.37 10.96
CA ALA A 265 -4.13 20.58 10.00
C ALA A 265 -3.95 21.07 8.56
N GLN A 266 -3.87 22.39 8.36
CA GLN A 266 -3.61 23.01 7.07
C GLN A 266 -2.17 22.84 6.58
N SER A 267 -1.23 22.53 7.48
CA SER A 267 0.19 22.32 7.15
C SER A 267 0.52 20.91 6.63
N PHE A 268 -0.42 19.96 6.65
CA PHE A 268 -0.19 18.64 6.06
C PHE A 268 -0.25 18.74 4.52
N PRO A 269 0.83 18.37 3.82
CA PRO A 269 0.90 18.55 2.37
C PRO A 269 -0.17 17.73 1.65
N HIS A 270 -0.59 18.22 0.48
CA HIS A 270 -1.30 17.41 -0.49
C HIS A 270 -0.31 16.41 -1.09
N VAL A 271 -0.34 15.18 -0.61
CA VAL A 271 0.46 14.11 -1.18
C VAL A 271 -0.11 13.77 -2.56
N ARG A 272 0.57 14.18 -3.62
CA ARG A 272 0.47 13.46 -4.90
C ARG A 272 1.52 12.38 -4.84
N ALA A 273 1.12 11.23 -4.32
CA ALA A 273 1.98 10.08 -4.35
C ALA A 273 2.19 9.65 -5.80
N ASP A 274 3.45 9.45 -6.16
CA ASP A 274 3.81 8.92 -7.45
C ASP A 274 3.78 7.40 -7.38
N TYR A 275 2.78 6.80 -8.02
CA TYR A 275 2.64 5.34 -8.11
C TYR A 275 3.22 4.79 -9.40
N ASP A 276 3.73 5.66 -10.28
CA ASP A 276 4.22 5.25 -11.58
C ASP A 276 5.37 4.25 -11.33
N GLU A 277 6.42 4.65 -10.61
CA GLU A 277 7.61 3.81 -10.47
C GLU A 277 7.44 2.67 -9.46
N GLN A 278 7.19 1.46 -9.98
CA GLN A 278 7.03 0.22 -9.20
C GLN A 278 8.16 -0.80 -9.42
N SER A 279 9.19 -0.47 -10.21
CA SER A 279 10.26 -1.41 -10.55
C SER A 279 11.36 -1.41 -9.50
N LEU A 280 11.66 -2.57 -8.93
CA LEU A 280 12.78 -2.79 -8.01
C LEU A 280 13.96 -3.41 -8.78
N LYS A 281 14.59 -2.61 -9.64
CA LYS A 281 15.77 -3.08 -10.41
C LYS A 281 17.00 -3.13 -9.52
N PRO A 282 17.85 -4.17 -9.64
CA PRO A 282 19.11 -4.25 -8.92
C PRO A 282 19.95 -2.98 -9.08
N VAL A 283 20.72 -2.66 -8.04
CA VAL A 283 21.62 -1.51 -8.04
C VAL A 283 23.02 -1.96 -8.46
N ASP A 284 23.60 -1.30 -9.46
CA ASP A 284 24.89 -1.66 -10.04
C ASP A 284 26.07 -1.30 -9.12
N THR A 285 25.97 -0.18 -8.40
CA THR A 285 26.98 0.32 -7.47
C THR A 285 26.47 0.31 -6.03
N LEU A 286 27.20 -0.37 -5.16
CA LEU A 286 26.83 -0.54 -3.76
C LEU A 286 27.39 0.61 -2.90
N PRO A 287 26.54 1.43 -2.26
CA PRO A 287 26.98 2.51 -1.36
C PRO A 287 27.55 2.00 -0.03
N ARG A 288 28.20 2.87 0.74
CA ARG A 288 28.56 2.57 2.13
C ARG A 288 27.35 2.69 3.04
N ILE A 289 27.15 1.70 3.88
CA ILE A 289 25.99 1.60 4.78
C ILE A 289 26.48 1.64 6.23
N ARG A 290 25.78 2.42 7.07
CA ARG A 290 25.88 2.35 8.52
C ARG A 290 24.65 1.63 9.08
N ILE A 291 24.83 0.43 9.62
CA ILE A 291 23.80 -0.26 10.39
C ILE A 291 23.75 0.39 11.79
N ALA A 292 22.60 0.91 12.18
CA ALA A 292 22.39 1.63 13.42
C ALA A 292 21.29 0.96 14.25
N THR A 293 21.68 0.36 15.38
CA THR A 293 20.75 -0.32 16.28
C THR A 293 20.80 0.31 17.68
N PRO A 294 19.74 1.04 18.09
CA PRO A 294 19.59 1.46 19.48
C PRO A 294 19.24 0.23 20.33
N VAL A 295 19.92 0.08 21.47
CA VAL A 295 19.82 -1.12 22.31
C VAL A 295 19.47 -0.73 23.74
N LYS A 296 18.48 -1.44 24.31
CA LYS A 296 18.13 -1.32 25.73
C LYS A 296 17.62 -2.65 26.27
N ASP A 297 18.26 -3.17 27.31
CA ASP A 297 17.85 -4.41 28.00
C ASP A 297 17.61 -5.57 27.02
N ALA A 298 18.55 -5.77 26.09
CA ALA A 298 18.41 -6.63 24.93
C ALA A 298 19.46 -7.77 24.89
N GLU A 299 20.08 -8.11 26.02
CA GLU A 299 21.09 -9.18 26.09
C GLU A 299 20.60 -10.48 25.44
N ALA A 300 19.33 -10.83 25.66
CA ALA A 300 18.70 -12.02 25.11
C ALA A 300 18.47 -11.99 23.59
N PHE A 301 18.36 -10.81 22.98
CA PHE A 301 18.05 -10.66 21.54
C PHE A 301 19.32 -10.55 20.67
N LEU A 302 20.43 -10.09 21.24
CA LEU A 302 21.69 -9.86 20.53
C LEU A 302 22.22 -11.07 19.74
N PRO A 303 22.13 -12.34 20.21
CA PRO A 303 22.58 -13.48 19.41
C PRO A 303 21.80 -13.66 18.10
N ALA A 304 20.47 -13.53 18.15
CA ALA A 304 19.61 -13.65 16.97
C ALA A 304 19.83 -12.46 16.01
N TRP A 305 19.89 -11.25 16.56
CA TRP A 305 20.20 -10.04 15.79
C TRP A 305 21.57 -10.11 15.10
N LYS A 306 22.60 -10.60 15.81
CA LYS A 306 23.94 -10.83 15.25
C LYS A 306 23.87 -11.74 14.03
N ALA A 307 23.15 -12.87 14.14
CA ALA A 307 22.98 -13.80 13.04
C ALA A 307 22.30 -13.14 11.83
N LEU A 308 21.28 -12.30 12.04
CA LEU A 308 20.62 -11.56 10.95
C LEU A 308 21.56 -10.57 10.25
N VAL A 309 22.41 -9.85 11.00
CA VAL A 309 23.39 -8.93 10.38
C VAL A 309 24.43 -9.70 9.56
N GLU A 310 24.83 -10.88 10.01
CA GLU A 310 25.82 -11.71 9.33
C GLU A 310 25.29 -12.37 8.05
N THR A 311 23.97 -12.49 7.88
CA THR A 311 23.33 -13.04 6.68
C THR A 311 22.98 -12.00 5.63
N ILE A 312 23.17 -10.70 5.91
CA ILE A 312 22.94 -9.65 4.91
C ILE A 312 23.85 -9.92 3.69
N ASP A 313 23.24 -10.09 2.52
CA ASP A 313 23.94 -10.18 1.23
C ASP A 313 24.45 -8.80 0.84
N TYR A 314 25.58 -8.42 1.43
CA TYR A 314 26.28 -7.18 1.14
C TYR A 314 27.77 -7.32 1.48
N PRO A 315 28.68 -6.66 0.73
CA PRO A 315 30.10 -6.70 1.04
C PRO A 315 30.39 -6.12 2.44
N PRO A 316 30.97 -6.91 3.38
CA PRO A 316 31.21 -6.46 4.75
C PRO A 316 32.10 -5.20 4.86
N GLU A 317 33.00 -4.99 3.92
CA GLU A 317 33.89 -3.83 3.81
C GLU A 317 33.14 -2.52 3.48
N LEU A 318 31.89 -2.60 3.02
CA LEU A 318 31.00 -1.47 2.79
C LEU A 318 30.00 -1.27 3.94
N LEU A 319 30.00 -2.18 4.91
CA LEU A 319 29.12 -2.13 6.08
C LEU A 319 29.90 -1.65 7.30
N SER A 320 29.37 -0.65 7.97
CA SER A 320 29.81 -0.25 9.30
C SER A 320 28.66 -0.41 10.29
N VAL A 321 28.95 -0.73 11.55
CA VAL A 321 27.93 -1.05 12.56
C VAL A 321 28.04 -0.12 13.77
N HIS A 322 26.90 0.39 14.23
CA HIS A 322 26.75 1.19 15.44
C HIS A 322 25.74 0.55 16.38
N LEU A 323 26.21 0.17 17.57
CA LEU A 323 25.36 -0.21 18.69
C LEU A 323 25.33 0.94 19.71
N LEU A 324 24.16 1.56 19.90
CA LEU A 324 23.98 2.60 20.92
C LEU A 324 23.21 2.02 22.11
N VAL A 325 23.91 1.80 23.22
CA VAL A 325 23.33 1.29 24.45
C VAL A 325 22.80 2.45 25.29
N SER A 326 21.52 2.40 25.68
CA SER A 326 20.86 3.44 26.47
C SER A 326 20.11 2.87 27.65
N ASP A 327 20.40 3.36 28.86
CA ASP A 327 19.71 3.06 30.12
C ASP A 327 19.52 1.55 30.37
N SER A 328 20.46 0.71 29.93
CA SER A 328 20.40 -0.75 30.14
C SER A 328 20.85 -1.14 31.53
N VAL A 329 20.20 -2.15 32.10
CA VAL A 329 20.50 -2.67 33.45
C VAL A 329 20.92 -4.16 33.46
N ASP A 330 20.86 -4.83 32.31
CA ASP A 330 21.31 -6.21 32.10
C ASP A 330 22.73 -6.27 31.48
N GLY A 331 23.15 -7.44 30.99
CA GLY A 331 24.45 -7.64 30.34
C GLY A 331 24.57 -7.07 28.92
N THR A 332 23.60 -6.29 28.43
CA THR A 332 23.55 -5.75 27.05
C THR A 332 24.87 -5.11 26.63
N LEU A 333 25.43 -4.24 27.48
CA LEU A 333 26.65 -3.50 27.14
C LEU A 333 27.85 -4.43 26.94
N ALA A 334 28.00 -5.43 27.82
CA ALA A 334 29.08 -6.41 27.74
C ALA A 334 28.93 -7.27 26.49
N ALA A 335 27.71 -7.72 26.19
CA ALA A 335 27.39 -8.47 24.98
C ALA A 335 27.66 -7.66 23.70
N CYS A 336 27.27 -6.39 23.64
CA CYS A 336 27.57 -5.51 22.50
C CYS A 336 29.10 -5.35 22.29
N LYS A 337 29.86 -5.16 23.37
CA LYS A 337 31.33 -5.06 23.31
C LYS A 337 31.98 -6.37 22.84
N ALA A 338 31.44 -7.53 23.26
CA ALA A 338 31.91 -8.83 22.81
C ALA A 338 31.68 -9.03 21.30
N ILE A 339 30.48 -8.69 20.81
CA ILE A 339 30.16 -8.72 19.37
C ILE A 339 31.11 -7.81 18.58
N ALA A 340 31.33 -6.59 19.05
CA ALA A 340 32.23 -5.65 18.39
C ALA A 340 33.68 -6.15 18.30
N ALA A 341 34.16 -6.84 19.35
CA ALA A 341 35.48 -7.46 19.34
C ALA A 341 35.56 -8.63 18.34
N GLU A 342 34.53 -9.47 18.27
CA GLU A 342 34.45 -10.59 17.32
C GLU A 342 34.41 -10.11 15.86
N TRP A 343 33.70 -9.02 15.61
CA TRP A 343 33.56 -8.41 14.28
C TRP A 343 34.71 -7.50 13.86
N SER A 344 35.72 -7.34 14.71
CA SER A 344 36.91 -6.55 14.41
C SER A 344 37.60 -7.07 13.15
N GLY A 345 37.76 -6.20 12.15
CA GLY A 345 38.36 -6.55 10.85
C GLY A 345 37.44 -7.27 9.85
N ARG A 346 36.21 -7.64 10.25
CA ARG A 346 35.19 -8.18 9.32
C ARG A 346 34.41 -7.08 8.63
N PHE A 347 33.93 -6.11 9.40
CA PHE A 347 33.18 -4.95 8.91
C PHE A 347 34.10 -3.74 8.75
N ALA A 348 33.69 -2.74 7.96
CA ALA A 348 34.44 -1.50 7.78
C ALA A 348 34.76 -0.81 9.11
N SER A 349 33.79 -0.81 10.04
CA SER A 349 34.00 -0.44 11.43
C SER A 349 32.86 -0.96 12.30
N VAL A 350 33.12 -1.21 13.59
CA VAL A 350 32.10 -1.51 14.59
C VAL A 350 32.31 -0.60 15.79
N GLU A 351 31.29 0.17 16.15
CA GLU A 351 31.31 1.13 17.25
C GLU A 351 30.21 0.80 18.25
N VAL A 352 30.57 0.79 19.53
CA VAL A 352 29.63 0.68 20.65
C VAL A 352 29.70 1.95 21.47
N THR A 353 28.59 2.66 21.60
CA THR A 353 28.51 3.90 22.39
C THR A 353 27.44 3.79 23.47
N GLU A 354 27.62 4.52 24.55
CA GLU A 354 26.67 4.59 25.66
C GLU A 354 26.09 6.00 25.75
N GLN A 355 24.76 6.12 25.82
CA GLN A 355 24.08 7.39 26.05
C GLN A 355 22.87 7.18 26.97
N ASN A 356 22.99 7.63 28.22
CA ASN A 356 22.00 7.38 29.25
C ASN A 356 21.17 8.65 29.55
N PHE A 357 19.88 8.48 29.76
CA PHE A 357 18.90 9.55 30.02
C PHE A 357 18.23 9.39 31.39
N GLY A 358 18.63 8.37 32.17
CA GLY A 358 18.09 8.10 33.50
C GLY A 358 16.62 7.68 33.45
N PHE A 359 16.20 6.99 32.39
CA PHE A 359 14.82 6.55 32.22
C PHE A 359 14.68 5.05 32.49
N PHE A 360 14.07 4.71 33.62
CA PHE A 360 13.78 3.34 34.00
C PHE A 360 12.26 3.15 34.14
N LEU A 361 11.74 2.10 33.50
CA LEU A 361 10.32 1.75 33.60
C LEU A 361 10.08 1.10 34.96
N GLY A 362 9.34 1.79 35.83
CA GLY A 362 8.78 1.17 37.05
C GLY A 362 7.58 0.27 36.73
N LYS A 363 6.70 0.03 37.71
CA LYS A 363 5.47 -0.78 37.55
C LYS A 363 4.40 -0.18 36.61
N THR A 364 4.70 0.92 35.93
CA THR A 364 3.68 1.62 35.12
C THR A 364 3.66 1.06 33.70
N PRO A 365 2.48 0.71 33.15
CA PRO A 365 2.39 0.10 31.83
C PRO A 365 2.97 0.98 30.71
N ARG A 366 3.74 0.35 29.79
CA ARG A 366 4.40 1.00 28.65
C ARG A 366 3.42 1.77 27.75
N TRP A 367 2.18 1.32 27.63
CA TRP A 367 1.15 1.93 26.79
C TRP A 367 0.58 3.25 27.33
N ARG A 368 0.88 3.64 28.59
CA ARG A 368 0.40 4.93 29.12
C ARG A 368 1.01 6.09 28.31
N ARG A 369 0.16 6.97 27.80
CA ARG A 369 0.51 8.07 26.88
C ARG A 369 1.68 8.97 27.34
N ARG A 370 1.70 9.43 28.60
CA ARG A 370 2.83 10.22 29.14
C ARG A 370 4.16 9.45 29.15
N ILE A 371 4.11 8.13 29.36
CA ILE A 371 5.30 7.28 29.30
C ILE A 371 5.73 7.10 27.85
N GLN A 372 4.77 6.93 26.93
CA GLN A 372 5.06 6.87 25.50
C GLN A 372 5.78 8.12 25.00
N LEU A 373 5.32 9.32 25.38
CA LEU A 373 6.01 10.57 25.04
C LEU A 373 7.48 10.56 25.47
N ARG A 374 7.74 10.32 26.76
CA ARG A 374 9.12 10.32 27.28
C ARG A 374 9.98 9.21 26.66
N ARG A 375 9.43 7.99 26.53
CA ARG A 375 10.13 6.84 25.94
C ARG A 375 10.49 7.10 24.48
N ARG A 376 9.52 7.56 23.67
CA ARG A 376 9.76 7.86 22.25
C ARG A 376 10.66 9.08 22.08
N GLY A 377 10.58 10.07 22.96
CA GLY A 377 11.48 11.22 22.96
C GLY A 377 12.94 10.82 23.16
N ILE A 378 13.22 9.91 24.11
CA ILE A 378 14.56 9.35 24.35
C ILE A 378 15.02 8.52 23.14
N LEU A 379 14.17 7.64 22.61
CA LEU A 379 14.50 6.87 21.41
C LEU A 379 14.79 7.77 20.20
N GLY A 380 14.04 8.87 20.04
CA GLY A 380 14.29 9.87 19.01
C GLY A 380 15.64 10.57 19.19
N ALA A 381 16.01 10.90 20.43
CA ALA A 381 17.32 11.45 20.73
C ALA A 381 18.46 10.47 20.40
N CYS A 382 18.32 9.19 20.76
CA CYS A 382 19.28 8.13 20.41
C CYS A 382 19.42 8.00 18.88
N ARG A 383 18.31 7.81 18.15
CA ARG A 383 18.34 7.67 16.68
C ARG A 383 18.92 8.91 16.01
N THR A 384 18.64 10.11 16.52
CA THR A 384 19.24 11.36 16.02
C THR A 384 20.76 11.39 16.24
N ALA A 385 21.25 10.92 17.39
CA ALA A 385 22.69 10.85 17.63
C ALA A 385 23.37 9.85 16.67
N MET A 386 22.75 8.69 16.44
CA MET A 386 23.26 7.68 15.49
C MET A 386 23.22 8.20 14.05
N ALA A 387 22.14 8.86 13.65
CA ALA A 387 21.98 9.46 12.32
C ALA A 387 23.09 10.47 12.00
N LYS A 388 23.46 11.31 12.98
CA LYS A 388 24.57 12.27 12.83
C LYS A 388 25.90 11.56 12.57
N ARG A 389 26.20 10.51 13.33
CA ARG A 389 27.41 9.70 13.13
C ARG A 389 27.40 8.97 11.78
N ALA A 390 26.25 8.44 11.36
CA ALA A 390 26.11 7.81 10.05
C ALA A 390 26.41 8.81 8.92
N ALA A 391 25.86 10.02 9.01
CA ALA A 391 26.02 11.05 7.98
C ALA A 391 27.46 11.56 7.78
N GLU A 392 28.36 11.30 8.74
CA GLU A 392 29.79 11.63 8.64
C GLU A 392 30.58 10.62 7.78
N ILE A 393 30.17 9.35 7.77
CA ILE A 393 31.01 8.25 7.25
C ILE A 393 30.34 7.35 6.21
N ALA A 394 29.01 7.39 6.09
CA ALA A 394 28.25 6.53 5.22
C ALA A 394 27.39 7.33 4.23
N ASP A 395 26.92 6.62 3.21
CA ASP A 395 26.02 7.18 2.20
C ASP A 395 24.56 6.91 2.64
N TYR A 396 24.30 5.74 3.25
CA TYR A 396 23.00 5.42 3.87
C TYR A 396 23.16 4.95 5.31
N CYS A 397 22.12 5.18 6.12
CA CYS A 397 21.94 4.61 7.45
C CYS A 397 20.78 3.60 7.43
N LEU A 398 21.05 2.36 7.80
CA LEU A 398 20.04 1.33 8.03
C LEU A 398 19.74 1.25 9.53
N PHE A 399 18.60 1.77 9.96
CA PHE A 399 18.09 1.50 11.29
C PHE A 399 17.50 0.08 11.32
N LEU A 400 17.99 -0.73 12.25
CA LEU A 400 17.58 -2.13 12.40
C LEU A 400 17.30 -2.39 13.89
N ASP A 401 16.08 -2.81 14.22
CA ASP A 401 15.70 -3.14 15.59
C ASP A 401 16.42 -4.41 16.07
N VAL A 402 16.74 -4.44 17.37
CA VAL A 402 17.51 -5.53 17.97
C VAL A 402 16.70 -6.81 18.16
N ASP A 403 15.38 -6.71 18.18
CA ASP A 403 14.44 -7.79 18.48
C ASP A 403 13.83 -8.44 17.22
N LEU A 404 14.21 -8.01 16.01
CA LEU A 404 13.82 -8.72 14.79
C LEU A 404 14.31 -10.18 14.80
N THR A 405 13.44 -11.08 14.34
CA THR A 405 13.72 -12.53 14.28
C THR A 405 13.98 -13.03 12.88
N GLU A 406 13.41 -12.39 11.86
CA GLU A 406 13.58 -12.80 10.46
C GLU A 406 13.74 -11.58 9.55
N MET A 407 14.67 -11.69 8.60
CA MET A 407 14.94 -10.70 7.57
C MET A 407 15.51 -11.41 6.32
N PRO A 408 15.03 -11.11 5.11
CA PRO A 408 15.61 -11.63 3.88
C PRO A 408 17.08 -11.19 3.72
N PRO A 409 18.01 -12.09 3.37
CA PRO A 409 19.42 -11.76 3.14
C PRO A 409 19.63 -10.59 2.17
N ASP A 410 18.83 -10.53 1.10
CA ASP A 410 18.87 -9.51 0.05
C ASP A 410 18.08 -8.23 0.41
N GLY A 411 17.48 -8.16 1.61
CA GLY A 411 16.56 -7.09 2.00
C GLY A 411 17.14 -5.68 1.86
N LEU A 412 18.40 -5.48 2.24
CA LEU A 412 19.09 -4.20 2.07
C LEU A 412 19.24 -3.81 0.58
N ARG A 413 19.56 -4.76 -0.30
CA ARG A 413 19.64 -4.50 -1.75
C ARG A 413 18.27 -4.16 -2.33
N THR A 414 17.24 -4.84 -1.87
CA THR A 414 15.85 -4.56 -2.24
C THR A 414 15.41 -3.16 -1.80
N MET A 415 15.83 -2.70 -0.62
CA MET A 415 15.57 -1.32 -0.18
C MET A 415 16.30 -0.29 -1.05
N LEU A 416 17.57 -0.54 -1.41
CA LEU A 416 18.33 0.33 -2.32
C LEU A 416 17.72 0.36 -3.74
N ALA A 417 17.15 -0.77 -4.21
CA ALA A 417 16.49 -0.87 -5.50
C ALA A 417 15.26 0.04 -5.64
N ALA A 418 14.65 0.47 -4.53
CA ALA A 418 13.57 1.46 -4.53
C ALA A 418 14.04 2.85 -4.99
N ARG A 419 15.35 3.16 -4.86
CA ARG A 419 15.97 4.44 -5.24
C ARG A 419 15.23 5.64 -4.64
N ARG A 420 14.86 5.53 -3.36
CA ARG A 420 14.21 6.59 -2.58
C ARG A 420 15.05 6.95 -1.36
N PRO A 421 14.99 8.20 -0.89
CA PRO A 421 15.82 8.66 0.20
C PRO A 421 15.39 8.10 1.57
N VAL A 422 14.12 7.69 1.72
CA VAL A 422 13.61 7.04 2.94
C VAL A 422 12.78 5.83 2.57
N VAL A 423 13.22 4.64 2.97
CA VAL A 423 12.60 3.36 2.60
C VAL A 423 12.32 2.53 3.84
N MET A 424 11.08 2.09 4.03
CA MET A 424 10.63 1.27 5.16
C MET A 424 10.30 -0.16 4.71
N ALA A 425 10.79 -1.18 5.42
CA ALA A 425 10.36 -2.56 5.22
C ALA A 425 9.00 -2.84 5.88
N ASN A 426 8.29 -3.87 5.42
CA ASN A 426 7.03 -4.31 6.02
C ASN A 426 7.29 -5.23 7.22
N CYS A 427 6.98 -4.78 8.43
CA CYS A 427 7.17 -5.58 9.63
C CYS A 427 5.88 -6.25 10.10
N LEU A 428 5.91 -7.58 10.14
CA LEU A 428 4.81 -8.44 10.58
C LEU A 428 5.17 -9.16 11.90
N ASP A 429 4.15 -9.60 12.63
CA ASP A 429 4.32 -10.57 13.70
C ASP A 429 4.42 -12.00 13.14
N GLN A 430 4.71 -12.97 14.02
CA GLN A 430 4.84 -14.39 13.66
C GLN A 430 3.54 -15.01 13.11
N GLU A 431 2.39 -14.35 13.30
CA GLU A 431 1.11 -14.75 12.73
C GLU A 431 0.77 -14.00 11.43
N GLY A 432 1.71 -13.22 10.89
CA GLY A 432 1.54 -12.46 9.65
C GLY A 432 0.69 -11.20 9.78
N LYS A 433 0.43 -10.71 11.00
CA LYS A 433 -0.32 -9.47 11.23
C LYS A 433 0.61 -8.26 11.28
N VAL A 434 0.08 -7.08 10.97
CA VAL A 434 0.80 -5.81 11.07
C VAL A 434 1.37 -5.65 12.48
N PHE A 435 2.71 -5.61 12.58
CA PHE A 435 3.39 -5.31 13.84
C PHE A 435 3.71 -3.81 13.95
N ASP A 436 4.40 -3.25 12.94
CA ASP A 436 4.83 -1.86 12.98
C ASP A 436 3.75 -0.89 12.49
N GLN A 437 2.89 -0.47 13.42
CA GLN A 437 1.81 0.49 13.15
C GLN A 437 2.28 1.96 13.08
N ASN A 438 3.59 2.23 13.18
CA ASN A 438 4.13 3.57 12.99
C ASN A 438 4.37 3.88 11.51
N ALA A 439 4.56 2.85 10.68
CA ALA A 439 4.67 2.97 9.23
C ALA A 439 3.27 3.02 8.60
N PHE A 440 2.82 4.20 8.18
CA PHE A 440 1.49 4.36 7.59
C PHE A 440 1.39 5.45 6.54
N LEU A 441 0.36 5.30 5.70
CA LEU A 441 -0.17 6.31 4.79
C LEU A 441 -1.53 6.79 5.31
N TYR A 442 -1.76 8.10 5.36
CA TYR A 442 -3.05 8.65 5.71
C TYR A 442 -4.08 8.39 4.59
N VAL A 443 -5.24 7.83 4.96
CA VAL A 443 -6.40 7.66 4.06
C VAL A 443 -6.95 9.02 3.64
N GLU A 444 -7.02 9.94 4.61
CA GLU A 444 -7.43 11.32 4.43
C GLU A 444 -6.48 12.20 5.23
N ARG A 445 -6.19 13.39 4.70
CA ARG A 445 -5.36 14.35 5.42
C ARG A 445 -5.92 14.63 6.82
N PRO A 446 -5.05 14.67 7.85
CA PRO A 446 -5.49 14.97 9.21
C PRO A 446 -6.19 16.33 9.30
N ASP A 447 -7.50 16.32 9.51
CA ASP A 447 -8.28 17.52 9.78
C ASP A 447 -8.20 17.92 11.26
N PHE A 448 -8.72 19.12 11.58
CA PHE A 448 -8.80 19.61 12.96
C PHE A 448 -9.47 18.61 13.90
N TYR A 449 -10.56 17.96 13.47
CA TYR A 449 -11.32 17.05 14.33
C TYR A 449 -10.46 15.86 14.74
N TYR A 450 -9.74 15.28 13.80
CA TYR A 450 -8.88 14.13 14.01
C TYR A 450 -7.72 14.46 14.94
N LEU A 451 -6.98 15.53 14.64
CA LEU A 451 -5.85 15.99 15.47
C LEU A 451 -6.32 16.38 16.88
N TYR A 452 -7.45 17.09 16.97
CA TYR A 452 -8.03 17.47 18.25
C TYR A 452 -8.43 16.26 19.08
N ARG A 453 -9.14 15.31 18.47
CA ARG A 453 -9.69 14.14 19.17
C ARG A 453 -8.61 13.20 19.66
N TYR A 454 -7.55 13.00 18.88
CA TYR A 454 -6.57 11.94 19.14
C TYR A 454 -5.21 12.43 19.62
N GLY A 455 -4.90 13.73 19.52
CA GLY A 455 -3.59 14.28 19.90
C GLY A 455 -3.61 15.52 20.80
N ALA A 456 -4.60 16.40 20.70
CA ALA A 456 -4.54 17.72 21.35
C ALA A 456 -4.45 17.71 22.88
N LEU A 457 -5.15 16.80 23.55
CA LEU A 457 -5.20 16.78 25.01
C LEU A 457 -3.88 16.33 25.64
N GLU A 458 -3.07 15.57 24.90
CA GLU A 458 -1.88 14.91 25.43
C GLU A 458 -0.60 15.23 24.67
N GLY A 459 -0.67 16.02 23.60
CA GLY A 459 0.49 16.41 22.79
C GLY A 459 1.03 15.30 21.87
N LEU A 460 0.40 14.12 21.86
CA LEU A 460 0.80 12.97 21.05
C LEU A 460 -0.41 12.33 20.37
N LEU A 461 -0.37 12.26 19.04
CA LEU A 461 -1.42 11.68 18.22
C LEU A 461 -1.40 10.16 18.33
N GLN A 462 -2.43 9.60 18.95
CA GLN A 462 -2.60 8.14 19.11
C GLN A 462 -4.05 7.75 18.81
N PRO A 463 -4.39 7.56 17.52
CA PRO A 463 -5.68 7.06 17.10
C PRO A 463 -5.77 5.53 17.32
N PRO A 464 -6.97 4.93 17.36
CA PRO A 464 -7.11 3.48 17.25
C PRO A 464 -6.49 2.96 15.94
N SER A 465 -5.97 1.73 15.97
CA SER A 465 -5.42 1.06 14.78
C SER A 465 -6.37 1.11 13.59
N GLY A 466 -5.85 1.41 12.40
CA GLY A 466 -6.59 1.52 11.15
C GLY A 466 -7.45 2.79 11.00
N ASN A 467 -7.54 3.64 12.03
CA ASN A 467 -8.36 4.85 11.93
C ASN A 467 -7.66 5.93 11.07
N ARG A 468 -8.14 6.06 9.83
CA ARG A 468 -7.58 6.93 8.78
C ARG A 468 -6.13 6.61 8.39
N ARG A 469 -5.65 5.40 8.68
CA ARG A 469 -4.28 4.96 8.38
C ARG A 469 -4.31 3.63 7.64
N HIS A 470 -3.66 3.57 6.48
CA HIS A 470 -3.26 2.33 5.84
C HIS A 470 -1.86 1.94 6.29
N TYR A 471 -1.67 0.65 6.56
CA TYR A 471 -0.37 0.06 6.84
C TYR A 471 0.16 -0.66 5.61
N LEU A 472 1.44 -1.03 5.61
CA LEU A 472 2.07 -1.66 4.46
C LEU A 472 1.33 -2.93 3.95
N PRO A 473 0.81 -3.84 4.80
CA PRO A 473 0.04 -4.99 4.33
C PRO A 473 -1.26 -4.62 3.60
N ASP A 474 -1.88 -3.48 3.93
CA ASP A 474 -3.09 -3.01 3.23
C ASP A 474 -2.78 -2.60 1.78
N LEU A 475 -1.50 -2.39 1.46
CA LEU A 475 -0.97 -1.91 0.18
C LEU A 475 -0.13 -3.00 -0.52
N ALA A 476 -0.33 -4.27 -0.15
CA ALA A 476 0.44 -5.41 -0.65
C ALA A 476 0.40 -5.60 -2.18
N TYR A 477 -0.57 -5.00 -2.87
CA TYR A 477 -0.69 -5.00 -4.33
C TYR A 477 0.28 -4.04 -5.04
N LEU A 478 1.12 -3.31 -4.31
CA LEU A 478 2.17 -2.42 -4.84
C LEU A 478 3.56 -2.90 -4.41
N ASN A 479 4.58 -2.63 -5.22
CA ASN A 479 5.98 -2.91 -4.84
C ASN A 479 6.56 -1.77 -4.00
N ILE A 480 6.24 -0.53 -4.37
CA ILE A 480 6.66 0.68 -3.69
C ILE A 480 5.42 1.50 -3.39
N THR A 481 5.23 1.87 -2.13
CA THR A 481 4.09 2.68 -1.71
C THR A 481 4.54 3.91 -0.95
N PRO A 482 3.95 5.09 -1.19
CA PRO A 482 4.20 6.27 -0.37
C PRO A 482 3.83 6.01 1.10
N LEU A 483 4.52 6.67 2.01
CA LEU A 483 4.17 6.74 3.42
C LEU A 483 4.19 8.18 3.91
N ASP A 484 3.34 8.49 4.89
CA ASP A 484 3.41 9.75 5.65
C ASP A 484 4.37 9.64 6.83
N ALA A 485 4.39 8.47 7.45
CA ALA A 485 5.18 8.14 8.61
C ALA A 485 5.84 6.79 8.43
N VAL A 486 7.02 6.64 9.03
CA VAL A 486 7.77 5.37 9.03
C VAL A 486 7.83 4.82 10.44
N GLY A 487 8.20 3.55 10.54
CA GLY A 487 8.51 2.90 11.78
C GLY A 487 10.00 2.82 12.05
N GLY A 488 10.36 1.97 13.01
CA GLY A 488 11.73 1.85 13.53
C GLY A 488 12.35 0.47 13.38
N THR A 489 11.60 -0.48 12.78
CA THR A 489 11.95 -1.90 12.73
C THR A 489 13.07 -2.18 11.72
N MET A 490 12.86 -1.86 10.45
CA MET A 490 13.91 -1.83 9.42
C MET A 490 13.67 -0.65 8.47
N LEU A 491 14.51 0.38 8.60
CA LEU A 491 14.37 1.67 7.92
C LEU A 491 15.71 2.09 7.31
N LEU A 492 15.76 2.22 5.98
CA LEU A 492 16.92 2.72 5.24
C LEU A 492 16.73 4.20 4.94
N VAL A 493 17.75 5.00 5.26
CA VAL A 493 17.72 6.45 5.06
C VAL A 493 18.99 6.91 4.37
N ASP A 494 18.85 7.65 3.29
CA ASP A 494 19.93 8.40 2.65
C ASP A 494 20.47 9.45 3.60
N CYS A 495 21.79 9.47 3.83
CA CYS A 495 22.38 10.39 4.79
C CYS A 495 22.20 11.87 4.41
N ASP A 496 21.90 12.19 3.15
CA ASP A 496 21.56 13.56 2.73
C ASP A 496 20.27 14.06 3.40
N VAL A 497 19.35 13.16 3.79
CA VAL A 497 18.16 13.51 4.58
C VAL A 497 18.57 14.11 5.93
N PHE A 498 19.56 13.51 6.60
CA PHE A 498 20.08 14.02 7.87
C PHE A 498 20.91 15.29 7.69
N ARG A 499 21.71 15.36 6.62
CA ARG A 499 22.51 16.57 6.28
C ARG A 499 21.60 17.77 5.97
N ALA A 500 20.39 17.54 5.49
CA ALA A 500 19.37 18.56 5.28
C ALA A 500 18.65 19.02 6.58
N GLY A 501 19.00 18.45 7.74
CA GLY A 501 18.47 18.87 9.04
C GLY A 501 17.26 18.06 9.53
N VAL A 502 16.86 17.01 8.80
CA VAL A 502 15.81 16.10 9.25
C VAL A 502 16.34 15.24 10.40
N VAL A 503 15.57 15.12 11.47
CA VAL A 503 15.94 14.37 12.69
C VAL A 503 14.79 13.46 13.14
N PHE A 504 15.06 12.57 14.08
CA PHE A 504 14.02 11.86 14.82
C PHE A 504 13.61 12.73 16.02
N PRO A 505 12.52 13.50 15.94
CA PRO A 505 12.25 14.55 16.90
C PRO A 505 11.97 13.95 18.29
N SER A 506 12.70 14.46 19.29
CA SER A 506 12.53 14.07 20.69
C SER A 506 11.29 14.70 21.34
N GLU A 507 10.72 15.71 20.69
CA GLU A 507 9.48 16.39 21.05
C GLU A 507 8.47 16.26 19.89
N PRO A 508 7.15 16.35 20.13
CA PRO A 508 6.17 16.18 19.07
C PRO A 508 6.30 17.18 17.91
N TYR A 509 6.56 16.68 16.71
CA TYR A 509 6.47 17.37 15.43
C TYR A 509 5.10 17.11 14.77
N LYS A 510 4.26 18.13 14.63
CA LYS A 510 2.86 18.00 14.18
C LYS A 510 2.07 16.93 14.95
N LEU A 511 2.26 16.86 16.28
CA LEU A 511 1.72 15.83 17.20
C LEU A 511 2.25 14.40 17.00
N HIS A 512 3.22 14.19 16.12
CA HIS A 512 3.91 12.92 15.93
C HIS A 512 5.32 13.01 16.54
N ILE A 513 5.88 11.91 17.00
CA ILE A 513 7.18 11.93 17.67
C ILE A 513 8.07 10.85 17.06
N GLU A 514 9.40 11.00 17.21
CA GLU A 514 10.36 9.95 16.84
C GLU A 514 10.20 9.51 15.36
N THR A 515 9.91 8.25 15.04
CA THR A 515 9.88 7.73 13.66
C THR A 515 8.71 8.28 12.85
N GLU A 516 7.54 8.41 13.48
CA GLU A 516 6.39 9.05 12.83
C GLU A 516 6.66 10.54 12.55
N GLY A 517 7.28 11.23 13.50
CA GLY A 517 7.67 12.64 13.33
C GLY A 517 8.77 12.82 12.28
N PHE A 518 9.72 11.89 12.21
CA PHE A 518 10.77 11.85 11.20
C PHE A 518 10.20 11.74 9.78
N GLY A 519 9.26 10.81 9.54
CA GLY A 519 8.63 10.66 8.23
C GLY A 519 7.95 11.94 7.74
N LEU A 520 7.17 12.60 8.62
CA LEU A 520 6.53 13.88 8.29
C LEU A 520 7.55 14.99 8.06
N MET A 521 8.59 15.06 8.87
CA MET A 521 9.65 16.07 8.74
C MET A 521 10.43 15.88 7.44
N ALA A 522 10.76 14.65 7.05
CA ALA A 522 11.41 14.34 5.78
C ALA A 522 10.58 14.84 4.59
N ARG A 523 9.26 14.58 4.62
CA ARG A 523 8.32 15.06 3.60
C ARG A 523 8.23 16.58 3.54
N ASP A 524 8.21 17.26 4.68
CA ASP A 524 8.19 18.72 4.73
C ASP A 524 9.48 19.34 4.18
N HIS A 525 10.59 18.58 4.19
CA HIS A 525 11.87 18.95 3.55
C HIS A 525 11.92 18.53 2.06
N GLY A 526 10.84 17.98 1.51
CA GLY A 526 10.75 17.59 0.10
C GLY A 526 11.31 16.20 -0.22
N PHE A 527 11.68 15.40 0.78
CA PHE A 527 12.11 14.03 0.56
C PHE A 527 10.92 13.09 0.39
N GLU A 528 11.04 12.15 -0.54
CA GLU A 528 10.08 11.07 -0.68
C GLU A 528 10.27 10.04 0.43
N VAL A 529 9.14 9.63 1.01
CA VAL A 529 9.10 8.59 2.03
C VAL A 529 8.24 7.47 1.49
N CYS A 530 8.81 6.27 1.40
CA CYS A 530 8.12 5.11 0.88
C CYS A 530 8.32 3.88 1.78
N GLY A 531 7.51 2.86 1.55
CA GLY A 531 7.75 1.54 2.07
C GLY A 531 7.58 0.46 1.00
N LEU A 532 8.04 -0.74 1.34
CA LEU A 532 8.08 -1.89 0.46
C LEU A 532 7.17 -2.99 1.05
N PRO A 533 5.89 -3.06 0.64
CA PRO A 533 4.94 -4.03 1.21
C PRO A 533 5.37 -5.50 1.06
N GLY A 534 6.18 -5.81 0.04
CA GLY A 534 6.67 -7.15 -0.27
C GLY A 534 7.98 -7.53 0.42
N LEU A 535 8.71 -6.56 0.97
CA LEU A 535 9.90 -6.82 1.77
C LEU A 535 9.48 -7.03 3.23
N ILE A 536 9.28 -8.30 3.60
CA ILE A 536 8.76 -8.67 4.92
C ILE A 536 9.92 -8.91 5.90
N VAL A 537 9.85 -8.30 7.08
CA VAL A 537 10.66 -8.63 8.26
C VAL A 537 9.75 -9.06 9.40
N VAL A 538 10.22 -9.93 10.28
CA VAL A 538 9.39 -10.50 11.36
C VAL A 538 9.88 -10.05 12.71
N HIS A 539 8.93 -9.62 13.55
CA HIS A 539 9.15 -9.30 14.95
C HIS A 539 8.42 -10.32 15.84
N PRO A 540 9.03 -10.78 16.94
CA PRO A 540 8.38 -11.67 17.89
C PRO A 540 7.23 -10.96 18.60
N ARG A 541 6.12 -11.66 18.84
CA ARG A 541 5.10 -11.14 19.75
C ARG A 541 5.66 -11.18 21.17
N HIS A 542 5.81 -10.02 21.80
CA HIS A 542 6.01 -9.97 23.24
C HIS A 542 4.64 -9.94 23.90
N ASP A 543 4.24 -11.09 24.46
CA ASP A 543 3.09 -11.18 25.37
C ASP A 543 3.32 -10.36 26.66
#